data_AF-A0A841DE55-F1
#
_entry.id   AF-A0A841DE55-F1
#
_cell.length_a   1.000
_cell.length_b   1.000
_cell.length_c   1.000
_cell.angle_alpha   90.00
_cell.angle_beta   90.00
_cell.angle_gamma   90.00
#
_symmetry.space_group_name_H-M   'P 1'
#
loop_
_entity.id
_entity.type
_entity.pdbx_description
1 polymer ?
#
loop_
_entity_poly.entity_id
_entity_poly.type
_entity_poly.pdbx_seq_one_letter_code
_entity_poly.pdbx_strand_id
1 'polypeptide(L)'
;MPRLGVPVQPGRTARTARPMELGAASVETALMLPVILFLLFAVIDFGRMFNAQIILTGAAREGARAVALGHPAGPRVESAAQGLSPLSSTVTACPAAPDPGADAVVEVRHPFEFVTPVAGLAALFGGGLDGPITLSGRGVMPCLG
;
A
#
# COMPACT_ATOMS: atom_id res chain seq x y z
N MET A 1 -60.77 -41.62 62.42
CA MET A 1 -59.43 -41.11 62.77
C MET A 1 -58.69 -40.75 61.49
N PRO A 2 -58.19 -39.51 61.35
CA PRO A 2 -57.54 -39.03 60.14
C PRO A 2 -56.07 -39.50 60.09
N ARG A 3 -55.57 -39.90 58.92
CA ARG A 3 -54.13 -40.06 58.71
C ARG A 3 -53.58 -38.83 57.99
N LEU A 4 -52.69 -38.17 58.72
CA LEU A 4 -51.81 -37.08 58.35
C LEU A 4 -51.01 -37.45 57.08
N GLY A 5 -50.83 -36.45 56.21
CA GLY A 5 -50.24 -36.62 54.89
C GLY A 5 -48.71 -36.74 54.86
N VAL A 6 -48.22 -36.94 53.64
CA VAL A 6 -46.85 -36.65 53.22
C VAL A 6 -46.90 -36.24 51.75
N PRO A 7 -46.47 -35.02 51.37
CA PRO A 7 -46.16 -34.74 49.97
C PRO A 7 -44.77 -35.28 49.65
N VAL A 8 -44.66 -36.16 48.65
CA VAL A 8 -43.38 -36.57 48.08
C VAL A 8 -43.08 -35.64 46.89
N GLN A 9 -42.12 -34.73 47.05
CA GLN A 9 -41.44 -34.07 45.93
C GLN A 9 -39.98 -34.52 45.91
N PRO A 10 -39.52 -35.22 44.85
CA PRO A 10 -38.10 -35.35 44.58
C PRO A 10 -37.61 -34.14 43.78
N GLY A 11 -36.52 -33.56 44.26
CA GLY A 11 -35.99 -32.26 43.90
C GLY A 11 -35.71 -32.05 42.42
N ARG A 12 -36.16 -30.89 41.93
CA ARG A 12 -35.54 -30.24 40.77
C ARG A 12 -34.10 -29.92 41.12
N THR A 13 -33.16 -30.75 40.69
CA THR A 13 -31.75 -30.36 40.64
C THR A 13 -31.62 -29.20 39.67
N ALA A 14 -31.57 -27.98 40.20
CA ALA A 14 -31.20 -26.80 39.45
C ALA A 14 -29.74 -26.99 39.01
N ARG A 15 -29.53 -27.48 37.78
CA ARG A 15 -28.24 -27.31 37.10
C ARG A 15 -28.05 -25.82 36.90
N THR A 16 -27.28 -25.19 37.79
CA THR A 16 -26.70 -23.88 37.51
C THR A 16 -25.81 -24.04 36.29
N ALA A 17 -26.31 -23.63 35.13
CA ALA A 17 -25.50 -23.48 33.93
C ALA A 17 -24.43 -22.44 34.27
N ARG A 18 -23.16 -22.87 34.37
CA ARG A 18 -22.04 -21.94 34.47
C ARG A 18 -22.07 -21.08 33.21
N PRO A 19 -22.08 -19.74 33.31
CA PRO A 19 -22.00 -18.89 32.14
C PRO A 19 -20.70 -19.23 31.42
N MET A 20 -20.84 -19.66 30.17
CA MET A 20 -19.72 -20.07 29.33
C MET A 20 -18.92 -18.83 28.93
N GLU A 21 -17.62 -18.81 29.24
CA GLU A 21 -16.65 -17.77 28.84
C GLU A 21 -16.35 -17.76 27.32
N LEU A 22 -17.15 -18.48 26.52
CA LEU A 22 -17.00 -18.64 25.06
C LEU A 22 -17.14 -17.32 24.27
N GLY A 23 -17.58 -16.24 24.91
CA GLY A 23 -17.69 -14.90 24.30
C GLY A 23 -16.54 -13.93 24.64
N ALA A 24 -15.73 -14.20 25.67
CA ALA A 24 -14.67 -13.25 26.06
C ALA A 24 -13.51 -13.27 25.04
N ALA A 25 -13.07 -14.48 24.65
CA ALA A 25 -11.98 -14.65 23.70
C ALA A 25 -12.30 -14.11 22.29
N SER A 26 -13.58 -14.12 21.87
CA SER A 26 -13.99 -13.55 20.59
C SER A 26 -13.97 -12.02 20.59
N VAL A 27 -14.28 -11.38 21.72
CA VAL A 27 -14.24 -9.92 21.86
C VAL A 27 -12.80 -9.40 21.95
N GLU A 28 -11.91 -10.10 22.66
CA GLU A 28 -10.49 -9.75 22.73
C GLU A 28 -9.83 -9.79 21.34
N THR A 29 -10.13 -10.84 20.56
CA THR A 29 -9.62 -10.97 19.20
C THR A 29 -10.22 -9.92 18.26
N ALA A 30 -11.51 -9.60 18.43
CA ALA A 30 -12.17 -8.56 17.64
C ALA A 30 -11.56 -7.16 17.86
N LEU A 31 -11.03 -6.88 19.05
CA LEU A 31 -10.36 -5.61 19.35
C LEU A 31 -8.96 -5.51 18.72
N MET A 32 -8.22 -6.63 18.65
CA MET A 32 -6.87 -6.67 18.07
C MET A 32 -6.88 -6.75 16.54
N LEU A 33 -7.89 -7.39 15.97
CA LEU A 33 -8.06 -7.57 14.53
C LEU A 33 -7.91 -6.27 13.69
N PRO A 34 -8.57 -5.13 14.02
CA PRO A 34 -8.42 -3.91 13.24
C PRO A 34 -6.97 -3.39 13.22
N VAL A 35 -6.23 -3.55 14.33
CA VAL A 35 -4.81 -3.13 14.41
C VAL A 35 -3.93 -4.02 13.53
N ILE A 36 -4.14 -5.33 13.57
CA ILE A 36 -3.38 -6.29 12.77
C ILE A 36 -3.68 -6.10 11.28
N LEU A 37 -4.95 -5.92 10.90
CA LEU A 37 -5.35 -5.66 9.52
C LEU A 37 -4.78 -4.33 9.01
N PHE A 38 -4.81 -3.27 9.82
CA PHE A 38 -4.21 -1.99 9.47
C PHE A 38 -2.71 -2.14 9.19
N LEU A 39 -1.97 -2.83 10.07
CA LEU A 39 -0.54 -3.09 9.87
C LEU A 39 -0.29 -3.89 8.59
N LEU A 40 -1.06 -4.95 8.36
CA LEU A 40 -0.92 -5.80 7.18
C LEU A 40 -1.16 -5.01 5.89
N PHE A 41 -2.23 -4.23 5.84
CA PHE A 41 -2.58 -3.38 4.72
C PHE A 41 -1.53 -2.31 4.46
N ALA A 42 -1.00 -1.67 5.51
CA ALA A 42 0.08 -0.70 5.40
C ALA A 42 1.34 -1.33 4.79
N VAL A 43 1.74 -2.54 5.21
CA VAL A 43 2.91 -3.23 4.65
C VAL A 43 2.69 -3.62 3.18
N ILE A 44 1.48 -4.06 2.81
CA ILE A 44 1.14 -4.41 1.42
C ILE A 44 1.29 -3.19 0.51
N ASP A 45 0.65 -2.07 0.86
CA ASP A 45 0.74 -0.86 0.02
C ASP A 45 2.13 -0.23 0.04
N PHE A 46 2.83 -0.26 1.17
CA PHE A 46 4.22 0.17 1.24
C PHE A 46 5.11 -0.65 0.30
N GLY A 47 4.95 -1.97 0.28
CA GLY A 47 5.68 -2.85 -0.63
C GLY A 47 5.43 -2.52 -2.10
N ARG A 48 4.16 -2.27 -2.47
CA ARG A 48 3.79 -1.85 -3.83
C ARG A 48 4.38 -0.49 -4.20
N MET A 49 4.27 0.49 -3.30
CA MET A 49 4.80 1.84 -3.49
C MET A 49 6.33 1.81 -3.67
N PHE A 50 7.03 1.05 -2.83
CA PHE A 50 8.48 0.90 -2.92
C PHE A 50 8.92 0.21 -4.21
N ASN A 51 8.20 -0.84 -4.64
CA ASN A 51 8.45 -1.48 -5.93
C ASN A 51 8.26 -0.51 -7.10
N ALA A 52 7.17 0.27 -7.10
CA ALA A 52 6.93 1.30 -8.11
C ALA A 52 8.07 2.36 -8.12
N GLN A 53 8.57 2.77 -6.95
CA GLN A 53 9.67 3.72 -6.85
C GLN A 53 10.98 3.18 -7.49
N ILE A 54 11.31 1.91 -7.28
CA ILE A 54 12.47 1.27 -7.92
C ILE A 54 12.30 1.26 -9.44
N ILE A 55 11.13 0.86 -9.92
CA ILE A 55 10.83 0.80 -11.35
C ILE A 55 10.91 2.19 -11.99
N LEU A 56 10.34 3.23 -11.36
CA LEU A 56 10.37 4.61 -11.87
C LEU A 56 11.79 5.17 -11.98
N THR A 57 12.61 4.96 -10.95
CA THR A 57 14.01 5.42 -10.97
C THR A 57 14.85 4.70 -12.03
N GLY A 58 14.63 3.40 -12.21
CA GLY A 58 15.24 2.62 -13.30
C GLY A 58 14.80 3.12 -14.68
N ALA A 59 13.51 3.31 -14.88
CA ALA A 59 12.95 3.82 -16.14
C ALA A 59 13.45 5.23 -16.48
N ALA A 60 13.56 6.11 -15.48
CA ALA A 60 14.10 7.45 -15.67
C ALA A 60 15.57 7.43 -16.10
N ARG A 61 16.40 6.54 -15.51
CA ARG A 61 17.81 6.37 -15.92
C ARG A 61 17.94 5.82 -17.33
N GLU A 62 17.11 4.86 -17.70
CA GLU A 62 17.11 4.29 -19.05
C GLU A 62 16.64 5.34 -20.08
N GLY A 63 15.65 6.15 -19.73
CA GLY A 63 15.25 7.32 -20.51
C GLY A 63 16.37 8.35 -20.67
N ALA A 64 17.06 8.70 -19.59
CA ALA A 64 18.18 9.65 -19.61
C ALA A 64 19.34 9.14 -20.48
N ARG A 65 19.63 7.84 -20.42
CA ARG A 65 20.62 7.19 -21.32
C ARG A 65 20.19 7.27 -22.78
N ALA A 66 18.93 7.00 -23.08
CA ALA A 66 18.41 7.09 -24.44
C ALA A 66 18.62 8.51 -25.00
N VAL A 67 18.29 9.53 -24.20
CA VAL A 67 18.44 10.94 -24.55
C VAL A 67 19.90 11.34 -24.73
N ALA A 68 20.80 10.90 -23.85
CA ALA A 68 22.24 11.12 -24.00
C ALA A 68 22.80 10.51 -25.31
N LEU A 69 22.22 9.39 -25.76
CA LEU A 69 22.56 8.74 -27.03
C LEU A 69 21.78 9.32 -28.24
N GLY A 70 21.03 10.41 -28.07
CA GLY A 70 20.25 11.04 -29.14
C GLY A 70 18.95 10.32 -29.54
N HIS A 71 18.43 9.43 -28.69
CA HIS A 71 17.19 8.69 -28.90
C HIS A 71 16.04 9.27 -28.04
N PRO A 72 14.77 9.10 -28.46
CA PRO A 72 13.62 9.54 -27.66
C PRO A 72 13.50 8.74 -26.35
N ALA A 73 13.21 9.44 -25.24
CA ALA A 73 13.05 8.82 -23.92
C ALA A 73 11.80 7.94 -23.81
N GLY A 74 10.68 8.34 -24.41
CA GLY A 74 9.35 7.75 -24.20
C GLY A 74 9.31 6.22 -24.31
N PRO A 75 9.67 5.63 -25.47
CA PRO A 75 9.66 4.18 -25.63
C PRO A 75 10.57 3.42 -24.65
N ARG A 76 11.68 4.04 -24.24
CA ARG A 76 12.62 3.46 -23.27
C ARG A 76 12.09 3.54 -21.84
N VAL A 77 11.44 4.64 -21.48
CA VAL A 77 10.74 4.79 -20.20
C VAL A 77 9.59 3.79 -20.10
N GLU A 78 8.74 3.68 -21.13
CA GLU A 78 7.58 2.77 -21.14
C GLU A 78 7.99 1.29 -21.06
N SER A 79 9.02 0.89 -21.82
CA SER A 79 9.52 -0.49 -21.78
C SER A 79 10.25 -0.85 -20.48
N ALA A 80 10.82 0.14 -19.78
CA ALA A 80 11.45 -0.05 -18.48
C ALA A 80 10.46 0.02 -17.30
N ALA A 81 9.38 0.80 -17.44
CA ALA A 81 8.38 1.03 -16.39
C ALA A 81 7.26 -0.03 -16.33
N GLN A 82 7.54 -1.26 -16.78
CA GLN A 82 6.55 -2.32 -16.99
C GLN A 82 5.60 -2.48 -15.80
N GLY A 83 4.29 -2.41 -16.07
CA GLY A 83 3.25 -2.55 -15.05
C GLY A 83 2.85 -1.25 -14.34
N LEU A 84 3.49 -0.12 -14.62
CA LEU A 84 3.07 1.20 -14.14
C LEU A 84 2.33 1.95 -15.24
N SER A 85 1.06 2.30 -14.98
CA SER A 85 0.25 3.12 -15.87
C SER A 85 -0.81 3.86 -15.06
N PRO A 86 -1.10 5.15 -15.34
CA PRO A 86 -0.48 5.99 -16.37
C PRO A 86 0.91 6.48 -15.96
N LEU A 87 1.70 6.90 -16.95
CA LEU A 87 3.01 7.54 -16.77
C LEU A 87 3.01 8.93 -17.42
N SER A 88 3.72 9.87 -16.80
CA SER A 88 4.06 11.16 -17.41
C SER A 88 5.56 11.36 -17.33
N SER A 89 6.18 11.83 -18.41
CA SER A 89 7.63 12.07 -18.42
C SER A 89 7.97 13.47 -18.90
N THR A 90 8.98 14.07 -18.27
CA THR A 90 9.57 15.35 -18.66
C THR A 90 11.01 15.09 -19.06
N VAL A 91 11.40 15.57 -20.24
CA VAL A 91 12.70 15.29 -20.84
C VAL A 91 13.46 16.59 -21.05
N THR A 92 14.68 16.65 -20.53
CA THR A 92 15.69 17.67 -20.85
C THR A 92 16.71 17.03 -21.77
N ALA A 93 16.66 17.42 -23.05
CA ALA A 93 17.54 16.89 -24.08
C ALA A 93 18.94 17.50 -24.03
N CYS A 94 19.92 16.79 -24.60
CA CYS A 94 21.25 17.33 -24.81
C CYS A 94 21.23 18.46 -25.85
N PRO A 95 21.92 19.58 -25.59
CA PRO A 95 22.12 20.61 -26.62
C PRO A 95 22.99 20.07 -27.75
N ALA A 96 22.88 20.68 -28.94
CA ALA A 96 23.62 20.23 -30.13
C ALA A 96 25.15 20.34 -29.99
N ALA A 97 25.63 21.24 -29.13
CA ALA A 97 27.03 21.39 -28.74
C ALA A 97 27.12 21.33 -27.21
N PRO A 98 27.16 20.13 -26.61
CA PRO A 98 27.18 19.97 -25.17
C PRO A 98 28.54 20.35 -24.59
N ASP A 99 28.53 21.25 -23.60
CA ASP A 99 29.68 21.50 -22.75
C ASP A 99 29.96 20.25 -21.88
N PRO A 100 31.18 20.09 -21.32
CA PRO A 100 31.55 18.95 -20.47
C PRO A 100 30.66 18.71 -19.24
N GLY A 101 29.84 19.68 -18.84
CA GLY A 101 28.87 19.56 -17.73
C GLY A 101 27.42 19.46 -18.17
N ALA A 102 27.13 19.28 -19.47
CA ALA A 102 25.77 19.14 -19.96
C ALA A 102 25.23 17.73 -19.68
N ASP A 103 24.04 17.67 -19.08
CA ASP A 103 23.38 16.43 -18.69
C ASP A 103 22.04 16.25 -19.42
N ALA A 104 21.78 15.03 -19.88
CA ALA A 104 20.45 14.56 -20.21
C ALA A 104 19.70 14.24 -18.92
N VAL A 105 18.53 14.85 -18.72
CA VAL A 105 17.69 14.62 -17.53
C VAL A 105 16.33 14.10 -17.98
N VAL A 106 15.87 13.02 -17.34
CA VAL A 106 14.52 12.51 -17.53
C VAL A 106 13.86 12.34 -16.17
N GLU A 107 12.68 12.93 -16.02
CA GLU A 107 11.83 12.76 -14.86
C GLU A 107 10.58 11.99 -15.26
N VAL A 108 10.24 10.94 -14.52
CA VAL A 108 9.08 10.07 -14.77
C VAL A 108 8.19 10.13 -13.54
N ARG A 109 6.90 10.34 -13.74
CA ARG A 109 5.89 10.45 -12.67
C ARG A 109 4.77 9.45 -12.88
N HIS A 110 4.28 8.91 -11.77
CA HIS A 110 3.18 7.95 -11.73
C HIS A 110 2.26 8.26 -10.55
N PRO A 111 0.95 8.42 -10.76
CA PRO A 111 -0.01 8.50 -9.66
C PRO A 111 -0.18 7.11 -9.03
N PHE A 112 0.21 6.97 -7.78
CA PHE A 112 0.06 5.75 -7.01
C PHE A 112 -1.26 5.75 -6.24
N GLU A 113 -2.00 4.65 -6.41
CA GLU A 113 -3.25 4.39 -5.71
C GLU A 113 -3.11 3.21 -4.73
N PHE A 114 -3.59 3.43 -3.52
CA PHE A 114 -3.68 2.40 -2.49
C PHE A 114 -4.68 1.33 -2.93
N VAL A 115 -4.27 0.06 -2.88
CA VAL A 115 -5.17 -1.07 -3.20
C VAL A 115 -5.94 -1.51 -1.96
N THR A 116 -5.34 -1.36 -0.79
CA THR A 116 -5.99 -1.71 0.47
C THR A 116 -6.81 -0.54 0.98
N PRO A 117 -7.86 -0.77 1.78
CA PRO A 117 -8.68 0.30 2.33
C PRO A 117 -7.97 1.05 3.47
N VAL A 118 -6.63 1.13 3.48
CA VAL A 118 -5.85 1.83 4.51
C VAL A 118 -6.24 3.29 4.62
N ALA A 119 -6.56 3.96 3.50
CA ALA A 119 -7.03 5.34 3.53
C ALA A 119 -8.39 5.47 4.24
N GLY A 120 -9.33 4.55 3.96
CA GLY A 120 -10.64 4.52 4.63
C GLY A 120 -10.55 4.12 6.11
N LEU A 121 -9.64 3.20 6.46
CA LEU A 121 -9.36 2.87 7.86
C LEU A 121 -8.67 4.02 8.59
N ALA A 122 -7.73 4.71 7.95
CA ALA A 122 -7.10 5.90 8.52
C ALA A 122 -8.13 7.00 8.82
N ALA A 123 -9.09 7.22 7.91
CA ALA A 123 -10.19 8.16 8.10
C ALA A 123 -11.04 7.84 9.34
N LEU A 124 -11.26 6.56 9.65
CA LEU A 124 -11.98 6.12 10.85
C LEU A 124 -11.25 6.51 12.16
N PHE A 125 -9.92 6.58 12.13
CA PHE A 125 -9.08 6.97 13.27
C PHE A 125 -8.66 8.46 13.23
N GLY A 126 -9.31 9.29 12.39
CA GLY A 126 -9.02 10.73 12.27
C GLY A 126 -7.79 11.07 11.44
N GLY A 127 -7.22 10.12 10.70
CA GLY A 127 -6.15 10.32 9.72
C GLY A 127 -6.69 10.57 8.31
N GLY A 128 -6.04 11.42 7.53
CA GLY A 128 -6.41 11.69 6.14
C GLY A 128 -5.33 11.24 5.18
N LEU A 129 -5.63 10.26 4.32
CA LEU A 129 -4.84 9.89 3.16
C LEU A 129 -5.71 10.11 1.91
N ASP A 130 -6.12 11.36 1.69
CA ASP A 130 -7.01 11.71 0.60
C ASP A 130 -6.22 11.95 -0.70
N GLY A 131 -6.41 11.04 -1.65
CA GLY A 131 -5.99 11.19 -3.06
C GLY A 131 -4.76 10.37 -3.48
N PRO A 132 -4.55 10.24 -4.80
CA PRO A 132 -3.41 9.52 -5.35
C PRO A 132 -2.10 10.25 -5.00
N ILE A 133 -1.11 9.51 -4.49
CA ILE A 133 0.22 10.05 -4.20
C ILE A 133 1.03 9.98 -5.49
N THR A 134 1.54 11.11 -5.98
CA THR A 134 2.38 11.10 -7.18
C THR A 134 3.80 10.68 -6.83
N LEU A 135 4.21 9.52 -7.31
CA LEU A 135 5.60 9.06 -7.26
C LEU A 135 6.40 9.67 -8.40
N SER A 136 7.67 9.97 -8.16
CA SER A 136 8.58 10.49 -9.18
C SER A 136 9.94 9.80 -9.13
N GLY A 137 10.52 9.57 -10.31
CA GLY A 137 11.87 9.05 -10.50
C GLY A 137 12.64 9.97 -11.43
N ARG A 138 13.91 10.27 -11.09
CA ARG A 138 14.79 11.13 -11.89
C ARG A 138 16.04 10.36 -12.32
N GLY A 139 16.33 10.41 -13.62
CA GLY A 139 17.55 9.91 -14.23
C GLY A 139 18.37 11.07 -14.80
N VAL A 140 19.68 10.99 -14.65
CA VAL A 140 20.65 11.97 -15.16
C VAL A 140 21.79 11.20 -15.80
N MET A 141 22.21 11.60 -17.01
CA MET A 141 23.36 11.02 -17.72
C MET A 141 24.14 12.14 -18.43
N PRO A 142 25.48 12.14 -18.39
CA PRO A 142 26.28 13.10 -19.15
C PRO A 142 26.02 12.99 -20.64
N CYS A 143 25.92 14.13 -21.33
CA CYS A 143 25.69 14.17 -22.78
C CYS A 143 26.89 13.69 -23.61
N LEU A 144 28.09 13.64 -23.02
CA LEU A 144 29.34 13.29 -23.70
C LEU A 144 29.84 11.86 -23.42
N GLY A 145 29.10 11.06 -22.63
CA GLY A 145 29.48 9.69 -22.28
C GLY A 145 30.37 9.61 -21.05
#